data_AF-A0A3S3KSI2-F1
#
_entry.id   AF-A0A3S3KSI2-F1
#
_cell.length_a   1.000
_cell.length_b   1.000
_cell.length_c   1.000
_cell.angle_alpha   90.00
_cell.angle_beta   90.00
_cell.angle_gamma   90.00
#
_symmetry.space_group_name_H-M   'P 1'
#
loop_
_entity.id
_entity.type
_entity.pdbx_description
1 polymer ?
#
loop_
_entity_poly.entity_id
_entity_poly.type
_entity_poly.pdbx_seq_one_letter_code
_entity_poly.pdbx_strand_id
1 'polypeptide(L)'
;MTRLMVSILGAAAAAFSAAPATAAEQCAPRADMIKALGEKFRENPTALGVVNPNVIVEVFVSDQGTWTILASDTRGQSCVVSVGEGWESAVKTAALPGT
;
A
#
# COMPACT_ATOMS: atom_id res chain seq x y z
N MET A 1 -33.32 -9.78 60.60
CA MET A 1 -33.43 -9.63 59.14
C MET A 1 -32.26 -8.78 58.67
N THR A 2 -31.09 -9.37 58.55
CA THR A 2 -29.83 -8.67 58.30
C THR A 2 -29.51 -8.80 56.82
N ARG A 3 -29.55 -7.68 56.10
CA ARG A 3 -29.34 -7.61 54.65
C ARG A 3 -27.86 -7.90 54.32
N LEU A 4 -27.57 -9.07 53.77
CA LEU A 4 -26.33 -9.33 53.06
C LEU A 4 -26.48 -8.83 51.61
N MET A 5 -25.97 -7.63 51.33
CA MET A 5 -25.73 -7.20 49.96
C MET A 5 -24.40 -7.80 49.50
N VAL A 6 -24.48 -8.94 48.81
CA VAL A 6 -23.34 -9.46 48.04
C VAL A 6 -23.42 -8.83 46.65
N SER A 7 -22.66 -7.74 46.46
CA SER A 7 -22.46 -7.14 45.15
C SER A 7 -21.50 -8.02 44.35
N ILE A 8 -22.05 -8.90 43.51
CA ILE A 8 -21.27 -9.65 42.51
C ILE A 8 -20.90 -8.66 41.41
N LEU A 9 -19.71 -8.06 41.50
CA LEU A 9 -19.13 -7.30 40.41
C LEU A 9 -18.61 -8.30 39.37
N GLY A 10 -19.50 -8.75 38.49
CA GLY A 10 -19.16 -9.62 37.37
C GLY A 10 -18.23 -8.89 36.41
N ALA A 11 -16.95 -9.25 36.40
CA ALA A 11 -16.00 -8.78 35.41
C ALA A 11 -16.32 -9.47 34.06
N ALA A 12 -17.15 -8.82 33.25
CA ALA A 12 -17.35 -9.21 31.87
C ALA A 12 -16.09 -8.84 31.07
N ALA A 13 -15.13 -9.76 31.00
CA ALA A 13 -14.01 -9.66 30.09
C ALA A 13 -14.53 -9.85 28.65
N ALA A 14 -14.90 -8.75 27.99
CA ALA A 14 -15.19 -8.76 26.57
C ALA A 14 -13.88 -9.05 25.81
N ALA A 15 -13.72 -10.29 25.34
CA ALA A 15 -12.66 -10.64 24.42
C ALA A 15 -12.93 -9.95 23.07
N PHE A 16 -12.29 -8.80 22.83
CA PHE A 16 -12.26 -8.17 21.52
C PHE A 16 -11.33 -8.97 20.61
N SER A 17 -11.91 -9.85 19.79
CA SER A 17 -11.20 -10.48 18.69
C SER A 17 -10.95 -9.42 17.61
N ALA A 18 -9.77 -8.81 17.59
CA ALA A 18 -9.36 -7.98 16.47
C ALA A 18 -9.13 -8.90 15.25
N ALA A 19 -10.03 -8.83 14.26
CA ALA A 19 -9.78 -9.47 12.98
C ALA A 19 -8.56 -8.78 12.33
N PRO A 20 -7.63 -9.54 11.72
CA PRO A 20 -6.51 -8.93 11.01
C PRO A 20 -7.06 -8.05 9.89
N ALA A 21 -6.69 -6.77 9.89
CA ALA A 21 -6.99 -5.88 8.78
C ALA A 21 -6.12 -6.30 7.59
N THR A 22 -6.70 -7.03 6.64
CA THR A 22 -6.09 -7.20 5.33
C THR A 22 -6.19 -5.86 4.61
N ALA A 23 -5.05 -5.26 4.27
CA ALA A 23 -5.06 -4.11 3.37
C ALA A 23 -5.74 -4.56 2.07
N ALA A 24 -6.93 -4.04 1.80
CA ALA A 24 -7.63 -4.34 0.57
C ALA A 24 -6.73 -3.89 -0.59
N GLU A 25 -6.37 -4.80 -1.50
CA GLU A 25 -5.61 -4.43 -2.69
C GLU A 25 -6.44 -3.40 -3.47
N GLN A 26 -5.94 -2.16 -3.49
CA GLN A 26 -6.61 -1.07 -4.21
C GLN A 26 -6.32 -1.24 -5.69
N CYS A 27 -7.21 -1.97 -6.36
CA CYS A 27 -7.15 -2.24 -7.79
C CYS A 27 -8.20 -1.45 -8.55
N ALA A 28 -7.84 -0.96 -9.73
CA ALA A 28 -8.76 -0.30 -10.67
C ALA A 28 -8.23 -0.45 -12.11
N PRO A 29 -9.00 -0.04 -13.14
CA PRO A 29 -8.46 0.08 -14.49
C PRO A 29 -7.21 0.97 -14.49
N ARG A 30 -6.15 0.52 -15.16
CA ARG A 30 -4.85 1.21 -15.22
C ARG A 30 -4.99 2.68 -15.63
N ALA A 31 -5.88 2.96 -16.59
CA ALA A 31 -6.13 4.32 -17.06
C ALA A 31 -6.64 5.23 -15.94
N ASP A 32 -7.54 4.73 -15.09
CA ASP A 32 -8.11 5.50 -13.98
C ASP A 32 -7.06 5.72 -12.88
N MET A 33 -6.22 4.72 -12.62
CA MET A 33 -5.10 4.84 -11.68
C MET A 33 -4.11 5.91 -12.14
N ILE A 34 -3.65 5.85 -13.39
CA ILE A 34 -2.70 6.83 -13.94
C ILE A 34 -3.28 8.24 -13.92
N LYS A 35 -4.56 8.38 -14.30
CA LYS A 35 -5.25 9.67 -14.22
C LYS A 35 -5.28 10.20 -12.79
N ALA A 36 -5.69 9.37 -11.83
CA ALA A 36 -5.75 9.77 -10.43
C ALA A 36 -4.38 10.14 -9.87
N LEU A 37 -3.33 9.37 -10.19
CA LEU A 37 -1.95 9.65 -9.79
C LEU A 37 -1.44 10.98 -10.35
N GLY A 38 -1.66 11.22 -11.65
CA GLY A 38 -1.26 12.47 -12.30
C GLY A 38 -2.05 13.70 -11.83
N GLU A 39 -3.34 13.57 -11.59
CA GLU A 39 -4.20 14.69 -11.18
C GLU A 39 -4.07 15.03 -9.69
N LYS A 40 -4.04 14.02 -8.81
CA LYS A 40 -4.08 14.23 -7.36
C LYS A 40 -2.70 14.34 -6.72
N PHE A 41 -1.75 13.54 -7.19
CA PHE A 41 -0.41 13.45 -6.60
C PHE A 41 0.68 14.06 -7.49
N ARG A 42 0.32 14.43 -8.73
CA ARG A 42 1.27 14.93 -9.74
C ARG A 42 2.39 13.92 -10.03
N GLU A 43 2.08 12.64 -9.83
CA GLU A 43 3.01 11.54 -10.08
C GLU A 43 2.94 11.10 -11.54
N ASN A 44 4.11 10.90 -12.15
CA ASN A 44 4.24 10.46 -13.53
C ASN A 44 5.07 9.17 -13.60
N PRO A 45 4.83 8.28 -14.59
CA PRO A 45 5.63 7.08 -14.75
C PRO A 45 7.11 7.43 -14.94
N THR A 46 7.97 6.86 -14.10
CA THR A 46 9.42 7.08 -14.11
C THR A 46 10.19 5.80 -14.40
N ALA A 47 9.64 4.63 -14.04
CA ALA A 47 10.24 3.34 -14.35
C ALA A 47 9.18 2.26 -14.58
N LEU A 48 9.56 1.23 -15.33
CA LEU A 48 8.76 0.04 -15.58
C LEU A 48 9.66 -1.19 -15.56
N GLY A 49 9.20 -2.27 -14.94
CA GLY A 49 9.85 -3.57 -14.94
C GLY A 49 8.88 -4.68 -15.32
N VAL A 50 9.34 -5.65 -16.12
CA VAL A 50 8.57 -6.86 -16.38
C VAL A 50 8.81 -7.85 -15.24
N VAL A 51 7.75 -8.26 -14.56
CA VAL A 51 7.84 -9.31 -13.53
C VAL A 51 7.76 -10.67 -14.19
N ASN A 52 6.79 -10.84 -15.08
CA ASN A 52 6.56 -12.04 -15.88
C ASN A 52 5.71 -11.67 -17.12
N PRO A 53 5.40 -12.61 -18.03
CA PRO A 53 4.63 -12.29 -19.25
C PRO A 53 3.25 -11.67 -19.04
N ASN A 54 2.67 -11.77 -17.83
CA ASN A 54 1.33 -11.30 -17.52
C ASN A 54 1.30 -10.06 -16.63
N VAL A 55 2.43 -9.65 -16.03
CA VAL A 55 2.48 -8.59 -15.04
C VAL A 55 3.71 -7.70 -15.24
N ILE A 56 3.47 -6.40 -15.25
CA ILE A 56 4.51 -5.37 -15.13
C ILE A 56 4.39 -4.68 -13.77
N VAL A 57 5.50 -4.15 -13.28
CA VAL A 57 5.55 -3.20 -12.18
C VAL A 57 5.89 -1.84 -12.75
N GLU A 58 5.21 -0.82 -12.27
CA GLU A 58 5.33 0.56 -12.72
C GLU A 58 5.58 1.46 -11.51
N VAL A 59 6.53 2.36 -11.63
CA VAL A 59 6.88 3.34 -10.59
C VAL A 59 6.46 4.72 -11.07
N PHE A 60 5.65 5.39 -10.27
CA PHE A 60 5.17 6.76 -10.48
C PHE A 60 5.79 7.66 -9.42
N VAL A 61 6.27 8.84 -9.83
CA VAL A 61 6.99 9.77 -8.95
C VAL A 61 6.58 11.20 -9.29
N SER A 62 6.42 12.04 -8.27
CA SER A 62 6.21 13.48 -8.42
C SER A 62 7.51 14.26 -8.17
N ASP A 63 7.59 15.50 -8.68
CA ASP A 63 8.73 16.39 -8.41
C ASP A 63 8.89 16.73 -6.92
N GLN A 64 7.82 16.54 -6.12
CA GLN A 64 7.83 16.73 -4.66
C GLN A 64 8.28 15.47 -3.91
N GLY A 65 8.59 14.38 -4.63
CA GLY A 65 9.11 13.14 -4.06
C GLY A 65 8.04 12.18 -3.54
N THR A 66 6.74 12.42 -3.79
CA THR A 66 5.72 11.39 -3.58
C THR A 66 5.86 10.29 -4.64
N TRP A 67 5.53 9.06 -4.28
CA TRP A 67 5.63 7.95 -5.21
C TRP A 67 4.60 6.85 -4.96
N THR A 68 4.26 6.15 -6.05
CA THR A 68 3.38 4.98 -6.05
C THR A 68 3.96 3.88 -6.92
N ILE A 69 3.89 2.64 -6.45
CA ILE A 69 4.23 1.45 -7.23
C ILE A 69 2.94 0.70 -7.55
N LEU A 70 2.69 0.48 -8.84
CA LEU A 70 1.57 -0.34 -9.33
C LEU A 70 2.09 -1.66 -9.89
N ALA A 71 1.32 -2.73 -9.71
CA ALA A 71 1.41 -3.95 -10.50
C ALA A 71 0.24 -3.96 -11.50
N SER A 72 0.56 -4.05 -12.79
CA SER A 72 -0.43 -3.98 -13.87
C SER A 72 -0.44 -5.27 -14.68
N ASP A 73 -1.62 -5.85 -14.85
CA ASP A 73 -1.80 -7.07 -15.64
C ASP A 73 -2.08 -6.77 -17.12
N THR A 74 -2.04 -7.83 -17.95
CA THR A 74 -2.33 -7.74 -19.39
C THR A 74 -3.80 -7.45 -19.74
N ARG A 75 -4.70 -7.47 -18.76
CA ARG A 75 -6.12 -7.09 -18.91
C ARG A 75 -6.35 -5.62 -18.62
N GLY A 76 -5.31 -4.88 -18.27
CA GLY A 76 -5.38 -3.45 -17.98
C GLY A 76 -5.87 -3.15 -16.57
N GLN A 77 -5.83 -4.11 -15.65
CA GLN A 77 -6.06 -3.87 -14.22
C GLN A 77 -4.73 -3.55 -13.55
N SER A 78 -4.72 -2.53 -12.69
CA SER A 78 -3.57 -2.14 -11.89
C SER A 78 -3.93 -2.13 -10.42
N CYS A 79 -3.06 -2.68 -9.59
CA CYS A 79 -3.19 -2.70 -8.14
C CYS A 79 -2.03 -1.94 -7.49
N VAL A 80 -2.33 -1.17 -6.44
CA VAL A 80 -1.31 -0.52 -5.62
C VAL A 80 -0.51 -1.59 -4.86
N VAL A 81 0.80 -1.63 -5.10
CA VAL A 81 1.75 -2.48 -4.37
C VAL A 81 2.31 -1.73 -3.16
N SER A 82 2.63 -0.45 -3.34
CA SER A 82 3.17 0.42 -2.29
C SER A 82 3.03 1.89 -2.66
N VAL A 83 3.07 2.75 -1.64
CA VAL A 83 3.01 4.21 -1.76
C VAL A 83 3.94 4.83 -0.73
N GLY A 84 4.42 6.04 -0.98
CA GLY A 84 5.21 6.79 -0.01
C GLY A 84 5.64 8.16 -0.48
N GLU A 85 6.61 8.70 0.25
CA GLU A 85 7.23 9.99 0.01
C GLU A 85 8.76 9.86 0.05
N GLY A 86 9.48 10.94 -0.23
CA GLY A 86 10.94 10.99 -0.16
C GLY A 86 11.66 10.20 -1.26
N TRP A 87 11.08 10.10 -2.46
CA TRP A 87 11.74 9.43 -3.59
C TRP A 87 13.06 10.11 -3.97
N GLU A 88 14.13 9.33 -4.08
CA GLU A 88 15.44 9.78 -4.52
C GLU A 88 15.80 9.13 -5.87
N SER A 89 15.77 9.90 -6.96
CA SER A 89 16.08 9.39 -8.31
C SER A 89 17.57 9.08 -8.53
N ALA A 90 18.45 9.60 -7.67
CA ALA A 90 19.90 9.46 -7.79
C ALA A 90 20.44 8.55 -6.67
N VAL A 91 20.19 7.26 -6.77
CA VAL A 91 20.93 6.29 -5.94
C VAL A 91 22.36 6.26 -6.48
N LYS A 92 23.31 6.85 -5.73
CA LYS A 92 24.73 6.60 -5.97
C LYS A 92 24.93 5.09 -5.95
N THR A 93 25.39 4.52 -7.05
CA THR A 93 25.64 3.09 -7.15
C THR A 93 26.57 2.66 -6.03
N ALA A 94 26.03 1.98 -5.02
CA ALA A 94 26.86 1.23 -4.10
C ALA A 94 27.46 0.08 -4.92
N ALA A 95 28.79 0.00 -4.97
CA ALA A 95 29.44 -1.17 -5.57
C ALA A 95 28.92 -2.42 -4.86
N LEU A 96 28.36 -3.35 -5.63
CA LEU A 96 27.97 -4.65 -5.08
C LEU A 96 29.25 -5.37 -4.65
N PRO A 97 29.32 -5.93 -3.43
CA PRO A 97 30.47 -6.73 -3.04
C PRO A 97 30.62 -7.92 -4.00
N GLY A 98 31.75 -8.01 -4.71
CA GLY A 98 32.13 -9.20 -5.49
C GLY A 98 31.86 -9.19 -6.99
N THR A 99 31.69 -8.01 -7.63
CA THR A 99 31.94 -7.87 -9.08
C THR A 99 33.39 -7.57 -9.37
#